data_AF-A0A2H2Z4Y4-F1
#
_entry.id   AF-A0A2H2Z4Y4-F1
#
_cell.length_a   1.000
_cell.length_b   1.000
_cell.length_c   1.000
_cell.angle_alpha   90.00
_cell.angle_beta   90.00
_cell.angle_gamma   90.00
#
_symmetry.space_group_name_H-M   'P 1'
#
loop_
_entity.id
_entity.type
_entity.pdbx_description
1 polymer ?
#
loop_
_entity_poly.entity_id
_entity_poly.type
_entity_poly.pdbx_seq_one_letter_code
_entity_poly.pdbx_strand_id
1 'polypeptide(L)'
;MLPLTRQLLSRRGDAVLGRSLRWASSRYNNSRSSALSTLAILEQRDGQLVHGSLSAITAGIKLGGPVHGFLAGSKVSSAAEQAAKVKGVEKIITVENDAYDKV
;
A
#
# COMPACT_ATOMS: atom_id res chain seq x y z
N MET A 1 -16.95 -75.28 -32.93
CA MET A 1 -18.25 -74.70 -32.52
C MET A 1 -17.96 -73.42 -31.75
N LEU A 2 -18.41 -72.28 -32.27
CA LEU A 2 -18.37 -70.98 -31.58
C LEU A 2 -19.40 -70.96 -30.45
N PRO A 3 -19.17 -70.13 -29.41
CA PRO A 3 -20.18 -69.11 -29.15
C PRO A 3 -19.59 -67.71 -28.96
N LEU A 4 -20.24 -66.77 -29.64
CA LEU A 4 -20.33 -65.35 -29.32
C LEU A 4 -20.87 -65.14 -27.89
N THR A 5 -20.34 -64.13 -27.20
CA THR A 5 -21.00 -63.28 -26.16
C THR A 5 -19.89 -62.48 -25.46
N ARG A 6 -20.04 -61.24 -24.99
CA ARG A 6 -21.08 -60.23 -25.03
C ARG A 6 -20.39 -58.99 -24.46
N GLN A 7 -20.36 -57.87 -25.21
CA GLN A 7 -19.94 -56.60 -24.65
C GLN A 7 -20.84 -56.26 -23.44
N LEU A 8 -20.23 -55.99 -22.29
CA LEU A 8 -20.89 -55.29 -21.19
C LEU A 8 -19.96 -54.18 -20.68
N LEU A 9 -20.34 -52.98 -21.09
CA LEU A 9 -19.94 -51.71 -20.54
C LEU A 9 -20.43 -51.61 -19.08
N SER A 10 -19.51 -51.49 -18.11
CA SER A 10 -19.80 -50.96 -16.77
C SER A 10 -18.62 -50.08 -16.34
N ARG A 11 -18.67 -48.76 -16.52
CA ARG A 11 -19.25 -47.76 -15.61
C ARG A 11 -18.59 -47.76 -14.21
N ARG A 12 -18.20 -46.54 -13.81
CA ARG A 12 -17.69 -46.07 -12.50
C ARG A 12 -16.16 -46.22 -12.36
N GLY A 13 -15.34 -45.19 -12.27
CA GLY A 13 -15.57 -43.83 -11.78
C GLY A 13 -15.00 -43.73 -10.38
N ASP A 14 -13.73 -43.36 -10.26
CA ASP A 14 -13.19 -42.80 -9.03
C ASP A 14 -12.24 -41.66 -9.39
N ALA A 15 -12.66 -40.47 -8.98
CA ALA A 15 -11.99 -39.21 -9.18
C ALA A 15 -10.75 -39.15 -8.28
N VAL A 16 -9.59 -38.90 -8.89
CA VAL A 16 -8.41 -38.45 -8.15
C VAL A 16 -8.65 -37.00 -7.73
N LEU A 17 -9.32 -36.87 -6.59
CA LEU A 17 -9.34 -35.69 -5.74
C LEU A 17 -7.90 -35.32 -5.39
N GLY A 18 -7.33 -34.33 -6.07
CA GLY A 18 -5.94 -33.99 -5.81
C GLY A 18 -5.42 -32.81 -6.59
N ARG A 19 -6.15 -31.69 -6.63
CA ARG A 19 -5.62 -30.36 -7.01
C ARG A 19 -6.63 -29.26 -6.71
N SER A 20 -7.15 -29.26 -5.49
CA SER A 20 -7.84 -28.10 -4.92
C SER A 20 -6.85 -26.93 -4.78
N LEU A 21 -7.18 -25.84 -5.48
CA LEU A 21 -6.86 -24.45 -5.16
C LEU A 21 -5.44 -24.14 -4.63
N ARG A 22 -4.51 -23.88 -5.54
CA ARG A 22 -3.43 -22.90 -5.30
C ARG A 22 -3.91 -21.50 -5.68
N TRP A 23 -5.03 -21.08 -5.13
CA TRP A 23 -5.43 -19.67 -5.10
C TRP A 23 -5.61 -19.29 -3.64
N ALA A 24 -5.23 -18.06 -3.30
CA ALA A 24 -5.33 -17.45 -1.97
C ALA A 24 -4.15 -17.71 -1.02
N SER A 25 -3.01 -17.13 -1.38
CA SER A 25 -2.25 -16.34 -0.40
C SER A 25 -1.40 -15.32 -1.16
N SER A 26 -2.06 -14.47 -1.95
CA SER A 26 -1.49 -13.13 -2.16
C SER A 26 -1.34 -12.55 -0.77
N ARG A 27 -0.09 -12.47 -0.33
CA ARG A 27 0.30 -12.01 0.99
C ARG A 27 -0.09 -10.56 1.10
N TYR A 28 -1.33 -10.31 1.49
CA TYR A 28 -1.65 -9.13 2.28
C TYR A 28 -0.92 -9.31 3.61
N ASN A 29 0.39 -9.03 3.60
CA ASN A 29 1.19 -8.88 4.79
C ASN A 29 0.76 -7.59 5.48
N ASN A 30 -0.47 -7.61 6.00
CA ASN A 30 -0.99 -6.59 6.89
C ASN A 30 -0.85 -7.13 8.32
N SER A 31 0.38 -7.50 8.68
CA SER A 31 0.73 -7.73 10.08
C SER A 31 0.64 -6.37 10.76
N ARG A 32 -0.30 -6.22 11.69
CA ARG A 32 -0.48 -5.05 12.55
C ARG A 32 0.70 -4.87 13.52
N SER A 33 1.93 -4.80 13.01
CA SER A 33 3.10 -4.29 13.72
C SER A 33 3.21 -2.76 13.60
N SER A 34 2.29 -2.09 12.90
CA SER A 34 2.19 -0.63 12.87
C SER A 34 1.58 -0.11 14.17
N ALA A 35 2.35 -0.06 15.25
CA ALA A 35 1.90 0.61 16.46
C ALA A 35 2.34 2.09 16.56
N LEU A 36 3.25 2.58 15.72
CA LEU A 36 3.84 3.94 15.87
C LEU A 36 4.17 4.69 14.56
N SER A 37 3.60 4.32 13.41
CA SER A 37 3.83 5.09 12.17
C SER A 37 3.10 6.43 12.22
N THR A 38 3.83 7.53 12.05
CA THR A 38 3.28 8.89 12.04
C THR A 38 3.04 9.36 10.61
N LEU A 39 1.84 9.84 10.33
CA LEU A 39 1.53 10.60 9.12
C LEU A 39 1.56 12.10 9.45
N ALA A 40 2.59 12.81 8.99
CA ALA A 40 2.71 14.26 9.15
C ALA A 40 2.05 14.96 7.96
N ILE A 41 1.01 15.76 8.22
CA ILE A 41 0.37 16.59 7.21
C ILE A 41 1.25 17.83 6.98
N LEU A 42 1.64 18.04 5.73
CA LEU A 42 2.51 19.13 5.31
C LEU A 42 1.71 20.15 4.52
N GLU A 43 1.78 21.39 4.97
CA GLU A 43 1.21 22.53 4.26
C GLU A 43 2.28 23.16 3.36
N GLN A 44 1.85 23.55 2.17
CA GLN A 44 2.60 24.42 1.28
C GLN A 44 1.85 25.72 1.00
N ARG A 45 2.61 26.74 0.64
CA ARG A 45 2.11 28.01 0.14
C ARG A 45 2.96 28.41 -1.05
N ASP A 46 2.34 28.63 -2.21
CA ASP A 46 3.02 29.04 -3.45
C ASP A 46 4.19 28.12 -3.84
N GLY A 47 4.02 26.80 -3.64
CA GLY A 47 5.07 25.80 -3.91
C GLY A 47 6.17 25.72 -2.86
N GLN A 48 6.08 26.47 -1.76
CA GLN A 48 7.05 26.42 -0.65
C GLN A 48 6.44 25.77 0.58
N LEU A 49 7.22 24.93 1.26
CA LEU A 49 6.81 24.28 2.49
C LEU A 49 6.69 25.32 3.63
N VAL A 50 5.55 25.34 4.32
CA VAL A 50 5.34 26.24 5.45
C VAL A 50 6.15 25.75 6.66
N HIS A 51 6.78 26.65 7.42
CA HIS A 51 7.61 26.29 8.58
C HIS A 51 6.82 25.53 9.67
N GLY A 52 5.52 25.79 9.81
CA GLY A 52 4.63 25.04 10.70
C GLY A 52 4.64 23.54 10.43
N SER A 53 4.75 23.13 9.16
CA SER A 53 4.81 21.73 8.73
C SER A 53 6.03 20.97 9.27
N LEU A 54 7.16 21.67 9.51
CA LEU A 54 8.37 21.07 10.08
C LEU A 54 8.19 20.64 11.54
N SER A 55 7.30 21.33 12.27
CA SER A 55 6.97 20.97 13.65
C SER A 55 6.22 19.64 13.72
N ALA A 56 5.36 19.36 12.73
CA ALA A 56 4.66 18.08 12.62
C ALA A 56 5.63 16.91 12.37
N ILE A 57 6.62 17.10 11.50
CA ILE A 57 7.67 16.10 11.26
C ILE A 57 8.47 15.86 12.54
N THR A 58 8.89 16.94 13.21
CA THR A 58 9.67 16.85 14.45
C THR A 58 8.90 16.15 15.57
N ALA A 59 7.60 16.40 15.68
CA ALA A 59 6.73 15.69 16.62
C ALA A 59 6.65 14.20 16.29
N GLY A 60 6.47 13.84 15.01
CA GLY A 60 6.49 12.44 14.56
C GLY A 60 7.79 11.72 14.88
N ILE A 61 8.94 12.40 14.69
CA ILE A 61 10.25 11.84 15.05
C ILE A 61 10.34 11.57 16.55
N LYS A 62 9.81 12.47 17.39
CA LYS A 62 9.79 12.29 18.86
C LYS A 62 8.91 11.12 19.31
N LEU A 63 7.90 10.73 18.52
CA LEU A 63 7.08 9.55 18.79
C LEU A 63 7.85 8.24 18.56
N GLY A 64 9.03 8.28 17.93
CA GLY A 64 9.95 7.14 17.87
C GLY A 64 9.57 6.05 16.86
N GLY A 65 8.69 6.37 15.91
CA GLY A 65 8.32 5.49 14.80
C GLY A 65 8.56 6.12 13.44
N PRO A 66 8.26 5.39 12.35
CA PRO A 66 8.46 5.89 11.00
C PRO A 66 7.58 7.10 10.71
N VAL A 67 8.14 8.13 10.06
CA VAL A 67 7.42 9.35 9.70
C VAL A 67 7.20 9.42 8.20
N HIS A 68 5.94 9.48 7.80
CA HIS A 68 5.53 9.71 6.42
C HIS A 68 4.96 11.12 6.29
N GLY A 69 5.48 11.91 5.37
CA GLY A 69 4.94 13.23 5.02
C GLY A 69 3.81 13.09 3.99
N PHE A 70 2.74 13.85 4.15
CA PHE A 70 1.66 13.97 3.16
C PHE A 70 1.54 15.41 2.70
N LEU A 71 1.65 15.65 1.40
CA LEU A 71 1.58 16.97 0.78
C LEU A 71 0.60 16.96 -0.39
N ALA A 72 -0.41 17.82 -0.32
CA ALA A 72 -1.44 17.97 -1.34
C ALA A 72 -1.56 19.44 -1.77
N GLY A 73 -1.78 19.66 -3.07
CA GLY A 73 -1.94 20.99 -3.66
C GLY A 73 -1.49 21.01 -5.12
N SER A 74 -1.50 22.18 -5.73
CA SER A 74 -0.86 22.38 -7.03
C SER A 74 0.65 22.53 -6.86
N LYS A 75 1.43 22.00 -7.81
CA LYS A 75 2.90 22.18 -7.88
C LYS A 75 3.65 21.82 -6.57
N VAL A 76 3.34 20.67 -5.99
CA VAL A 76 3.93 20.21 -4.71
C VAL A 76 5.40 19.78 -4.79
N SER A 77 5.96 19.65 -6.00
CA SER A 77 7.32 19.11 -6.22
C SER A 77 8.40 19.84 -5.41
N SER A 78 8.45 21.17 -5.46
CA SER A 78 9.45 21.97 -4.73
C SER A 78 9.32 21.86 -3.21
N ALA A 79 8.09 21.83 -2.70
CA ALA A 79 7.83 21.66 -1.27
C ALA A 79 8.13 20.22 -0.80
N ALA A 80 7.92 19.21 -1.65
CA ALA A 80 8.30 17.83 -1.37
C ALA A 80 9.82 17.68 -1.26
N GLU A 81 10.60 18.32 -2.15
CA GLU A 81 12.05 18.34 -2.06
C GLU A 81 12.56 19.02 -0.78
N GLN A 82 11.90 20.09 -0.34
CA GLN A 82 12.23 20.75 0.93
C GLN A 82 11.95 19.84 2.13
N ALA A 83 10.81 19.15 2.14
CA ALA A 83 10.46 18.19 3.18
C ALA A 83 11.37 16.95 3.17
N ALA A 84 11.85 16.51 2.01
CA ALA A 84 12.73 15.34 1.88
C ALA A 84 14.12 15.56 2.51
N LYS A 85 14.55 16.81 2.63
CA LYS A 85 15.82 17.19 3.28
C LYS A 85 15.74 17.06 4.81
N VAL A 86 14.55 16.96 5.38
CA VAL A 86 14.37 16.83 6.82
C VAL A 86 14.76 15.42 7.25
N LYS A 87 15.76 15.33 8.13
CA LYS A 87 16.24 14.06 8.66
C LYS A 87 15.13 13.34 9.42
N GLY A 88 14.93 12.05 9.15
CA GLY A 88 13.95 11.21 9.84
C GLY A 88 12.62 11.02 9.11
N VAL A 89 12.44 11.64 7.94
CA VAL A 89 11.31 11.33 7.05
C VAL A 89 11.62 10.08 6.23
N GLU A 90 10.75 9.08 6.29
CA GLU A 90 10.91 7.82 5.55
C GLU A 90 10.32 7.92 4.13
N LYS A 91 9.17 8.58 4.00
CA LYS A 91 8.45 8.69 2.73
C LYS A 91 7.68 10.00 2.66
N ILE A 92 7.62 10.59 1.48
CA ILE A 92 6.73 11.71 1.18
C ILE A 92 5.72 11.24 0.15
N ILE A 93 4.45 11.47 0.45
CA ILE A 93 3.32 11.17 -0.40
C ILE A 93 2.84 12.51 -0.96
N THR A 94 2.98 12.67 -2.27
CA THR A 94 2.56 13.87 -3.00
C THR A 94 1.27 13.61 -3.75
N VAL A 95 0.31 14.52 -3.64
CA VAL A 95 -0.94 14.50 -4.39
C VAL A 95 -1.10 15.83 -5.11
N GLU A 96 -0.90 15.82 -6.42
CA GLU A 96 -1.07 17.00 -7.27
C GLU A 96 -2.52 17.15 -7.70
N ASN A 97 -3.20 18.17 -7.19
CA ASN A 97 -4.54 18.56 -7.62
C ASN A 97 -4.86 19.98 -7.12
N ASP A 98 -5.32 20.83 -8.03
CA ASP A 98 -5.67 22.23 -7.76
C ASP A 98 -6.82 22.37 -6.74
N ALA A 99 -7.65 21.33 -6.56
CA ALA A 99 -8.73 21.32 -5.57
C ALA A 99 -8.24 21.40 -4.12
N TYR A 100 -6.95 21.14 -3.85
CA TYR A 100 -6.36 21.22 -2.52
C TYR A 100 -5.63 22.53 -2.25
N ASP A 101 -5.61 23.45 -3.22
CA ASP A 101 -5.08 24.78 -2.98
C ASP A 101 -6.01 25.57 -2.07
N LYS A 102 -5.40 26.37 -1.20
CA LYS A 102 -6.16 27.28 -0.36
C LYS A 102 -6.71 28.41 -1.23
N VAL A 103 -8.03 28.40 -1.42
CA VAL A 103 -8.81 29.49 -2.05
C VAL A 103 -8.82 30.73 -1.16
#